data_AF-D3LBD8-F1
#
_entry.id   AF-D3LBD8-F1
#
_cell.length_a   1.000
_cell.length_b   1.000
_cell.length_c   1.000
_cell.angle_alpha   90.00
_cell.angle_beta   90.00
_cell.angle_gamma   90.00
#
_symmetry.space_group_name_H-M   'P 1'
#
loop_
_entity.id
_entity.type
_entity.pdbx_description
1 polymer ?
#
loop_
_entity_poly.entity_id
_entity_poly.type
_entity_poly.pdbx_seq_one_letter_code
_entity_poly.pdbx_strand_id
1 'polypeptide(L)'
;MWKYVKKVLIGKPLKTNNTGSQSLNIFKALALLSSDALSSVAYGTEMITTALLAGGAAALWLQLPIAGLVLILLVAIALSYVMIIRAYPSGGGAYAVASQNWGHWIGLVAGGSLLVDYMLTVAVSAASATDAISSAIPEIHNFSLLISIAIVILLMLMNLRGLRESANFLMVPVYFFVAAMIVMLLIGFVRLGLGQIAYHAPTLAEKISPTMTIGFLLFMKAFSSGSSSLTGVEAISNSVPNFNKPKERNASKTLLILVFILGFFFGSITFFSYYLGIVPNGQTTVMAQIADAIFGGTGIAFYVFQLATALILTVAANTGFSAFPMLAYNMANDKFMPHLFKDKGDRLGYSNGIVSLSIGAIALLLVFDGKVEALIPLYAVGVFVPFTLSQSGMIIHWWRERGSFWIFKTLINFIGALISLVLVVSMFTLHFSGVWPYLIIMPLLLRLFHGVHSHYVSIAKQLKLTPAKARVHRHDYDGAMVIVFMGNVTRVTISAMDYARSIGDEVIGMHVSFDTDIKRERKTAKEFEKYFPGIRYVDIHSSYRSVIVPAREFIDSMSKQATKRNWSLTVMVPQFVPKHWWQNAMHNQTAFRLRNAFVSRDDITISSYYYHLRD
;
A
#
# COMPACT_ATOMS: atom_id res chain seq x y z
N MET A 1 -20.18 -8.64 -16.13
CA MET A 1 -19.88 -7.24 -15.76
C MET A 1 -18.48 -7.09 -15.23
N TRP A 2 -18.06 -7.88 -14.24
CA TRP A 2 -16.76 -7.70 -13.60
C TRP A 2 -15.60 -7.61 -14.58
N LYS A 3 -15.50 -8.51 -15.57
CA LYS A 3 -14.48 -8.42 -16.62
C LYS A 3 -14.57 -7.15 -17.48
N TYR A 4 -15.77 -6.65 -17.77
CA TYR A 4 -15.98 -5.42 -18.55
C TYR A 4 -15.69 -4.16 -17.73
N VAL A 5 -16.20 -4.08 -16.50
CA VAL A 5 -15.89 -3.00 -15.54
C VAL A 5 -14.40 -2.97 -15.25
N LYS A 6 -13.77 -4.12 -15.00
CA LYS A 6 -12.31 -4.27 -14.87
C LYS A 6 -11.58 -3.83 -16.14
N LYS A 7 -12.10 -4.14 -17.33
CA LYS A 7 -11.49 -3.70 -18.61
C LYS A 7 -11.64 -2.20 -18.87
N VAL A 8 -12.70 -1.55 -18.39
CA VAL A 8 -12.89 -0.10 -18.48
C VAL A 8 -12.05 0.62 -17.43
N LEU A 9 -12.01 0.11 -16.20
CA LEU A 9 -11.28 0.73 -15.08
C LEU A 9 -9.78 0.45 -15.11
N ILE A 10 -9.34 -0.76 -15.48
CA ILE A 10 -7.94 -1.23 -15.42
C ILE A 10 -7.35 -1.40 -16.85
N GLY A 11 -8.17 -1.74 -17.84
CA GLY A 11 -7.73 -1.96 -19.22
C GLY A 11 -7.51 -3.43 -19.59
N LYS A 12 -6.96 -3.67 -20.79
CA LYS A 12 -6.70 -5.03 -21.31
C LYS A 12 -5.51 -5.68 -20.57
N PRO A 13 -5.57 -6.99 -20.27
CA PRO A 13 -4.47 -7.70 -19.62
C PRO A 13 -3.21 -7.70 -20.49
N LEU A 14 -2.04 -7.55 -19.87
CA LEU A 14 -0.73 -7.60 -20.50
C LEU A 14 -0.14 -9.02 -20.42
N LYS A 15 0.62 -9.44 -21.43
CA LYS A 15 1.33 -10.73 -21.42
C LYS A 15 2.53 -10.63 -20.48
N THR A 16 2.75 -11.62 -19.62
CA THR A 16 3.85 -11.67 -18.63
C THR A 16 5.24 -11.44 -19.23
N ASN A 17 5.46 -11.84 -20.48
CA ASN A 17 6.76 -11.68 -21.16
C ASN A 17 7.01 -10.26 -21.69
N ASN A 18 6.02 -9.35 -21.63
CA ASN A 18 6.21 -7.93 -21.96
C ASN A 18 6.78 -7.12 -20.80
N THR A 19 7.22 -7.76 -19.71
CA THR A 19 7.89 -7.08 -18.60
C THR A 19 9.33 -6.70 -19.01
N GLY A 20 9.45 -5.79 -19.98
CA GLY A 20 10.70 -5.09 -20.23
C GLY A 20 10.92 -4.15 -19.05
N SER A 21 11.62 -4.60 -18.01
CA SER A 21 12.12 -3.71 -16.98
C SER A 21 13.08 -2.73 -17.64
N GLN A 22 12.56 -1.55 -18.02
CA GLN A 22 13.42 -0.47 -18.48
C GLN A 22 14.30 -0.08 -17.30
N SER A 23 15.56 -0.49 -17.38
CA SER A 23 16.55 -0.16 -16.38
C SER A 23 16.76 1.36 -16.38
N LEU A 24 16.74 1.95 -15.19
CA LEU A 24 16.72 3.39 -14.99
C LEU A 24 18.15 3.95 -15.15
N ASN A 25 18.30 4.95 -16.00
CA ASN A 25 19.49 5.81 -16.00
C ASN A 25 19.36 6.87 -14.89
N ILE A 26 20.45 7.58 -14.57
CA ILE A 26 20.49 8.57 -13.48
C ILE A 26 19.40 9.66 -13.66
N PHE A 27 19.20 10.14 -14.88
CA PHE A 27 18.20 11.18 -15.17
C PHE A 27 16.77 10.69 -14.90
N LYS A 28 16.37 9.55 -15.48
CA LYS A 28 15.06 8.94 -15.24
C LYS A 28 14.87 8.55 -13.78
N ALA A 29 15.93 8.04 -13.14
CA ALA A 29 15.90 7.63 -11.74
C ALA A 29 15.72 8.82 -10.80
N LEU A 30 16.42 9.94 -11.05
CA LEU A 30 16.25 11.16 -10.27
C LEU A 30 14.78 11.57 -10.33
N ALA A 31 14.22 11.77 -11.53
CA ALA A 31 12.83 12.16 -11.64
C ALA A 31 11.84 11.19 -10.98
N LEU A 32 12.00 9.88 -11.17
CA LEU A 32 11.04 8.89 -10.70
C LEU A 32 11.11 8.62 -9.20
N LEU A 33 12.32 8.69 -8.62
CA LEU A 33 12.59 8.24 -7.24
C LEU A 33 12.88 9.40 -6.29
N SER A 34 13.06 10.62 -6.81
CA SER A 34 13.37 11.80 -6.01
C SER A 34 12.20 12.77 -5.87
N SER A 35 11.05 12.49 -6.48
CA SER A 35 9.87 13.36 -6.41
C SER A 35 9.41 13.57 -4.97
N ASP A 36 9.40 12.50 -4.18
CA ASP A 36 9.03 12.53 -2.76
C ASP A 36 9.92 13.51 -1.99
N ALA A 37 11.23 13.27 -1.99
CA ALA A 37 12.20 14.12 -1.32
C ALA A 37 12.22 15.57 -1.82
N LEU A 38 12.11 15.81 -3.13
CA LEU A 38 12.07 17.18 -3.67
C LEU A 38 10.79 17.92 -3.30
N SER A 39 9.67 17.19 -3.22
CA SER A 39 8.38 17.78 -2.85
C SER A 39 8.33 18.20 -1.38
N SER A 40 9.13 17.58 -0.51
CA SER A 40 9.20 17.91 0.92
C SER A 40 9.62 19.35 1.20
N VAL A 41 10.25 20.03 0.23
CA VAL A 41 10.56 21.47 0.32
C VAL A 41 9.29 22.33 0.40
N ALA A 42 8.18 21.87 -0.17
CA ALA A 42 6.93 22.63 -0.22
C ALA A 42 6.30 22.84 1.17
N TYR A 43 6.44 21.86 2.07
CA TYR A 43 5.90 21.93 3.44
C TYR A 43 6.98 22.00 4.53
N GLY A 44 8.23 21.68 4.22
CA GLY A 44 9.30 21.56 5.21
C GLY A 44 9.60 22.83 6.00
N THR A 45 9.80 23.94 5.29
CA THR A 45 10.00 25.27 5.90
C THR A 45 8.75 25.73 6.65
N GLU A 46 7.57 25.42 6.12
CA GLU A 46 6.29 25.73 6.76
C GLU A 46 6.13 25.04 8.11
N MET A 47 6.55 23.79 8.23
CA MET A 47 6.52 23.07 9.50
C MET A 47 7.46 23.66 10.55
N ILE A 48 8.58 24.24 10.14
CA ILE A 48 9.50 24.96 11.05
C ILE A 48 8.84 26.25 11.53
N THR A 49 8.35 27.08 10.60
CA THR A 49 7.78 28.39 10.94
C THR A 49 6.50 28.25 11.77
N THR A 50 5.60 27.32 11.40
CA THR A 50 4.38 27.02 12.16
C THR A 50 4.68 26.54 13.58
N ALA A 51 5.71 25.69 13.76
CA ALA A 51 6.11 25.26 15.09
C ALA A 51 6.71 26.41 15.92
N LEU A 52 7.50 27.30 15.30
CA LEU A 52 8.10 28.47 15.97
C LEU A 52 7.07 29.55 16.30
N LEU A 53 5.99 29.70 15.52
CA LEU A 53 4.92 30.66 15.80
C LEU A 53 4.27 30.46 17.18
N ALA A 54 4.31 29.25 17.74
CA ALA A 54 3.87 28.99 19.11
C ALA A 54 4.65 29.82 20.16
N GLY A 55 5.88 30.24 19.84
CA GLY A 55 6.69 31.16 20.64
C GLY A 55 6.61 32.62 20.22
N GLY A 56 5.74 32.97 19.26
CA GLY A 56 5.56 34.31 18.69
C GLY A 56 6.47 34.60 17.48
N ALA A 57 6.19 35.70 16.78
CA ALA A 57 6.93 36.11 15.58
C ALA A 57 8.44 36.32 15.85
N ALA A 58 8.80 36.77 17.05
CA ALA A 58 10.18 36.92 17.47
C ALA A 58 10.95 35.58 17.52
N ALA A 59 10.30 34.41 17.58
CA ALA A 59 10.99 33.12 17.54
C ALA A 59 11.40 32.69 16.13
N LEU A 60 10.89 33.34 15.07
CA LEU A 60 11.13 32.94 13.68
C LEU A 60 12.59 33.07 13.25
N TRP A 61 13.45 33.82 13.96
CA TRP A 61 14.89 33.83 13.65
C TRP A 61 15.56 32.46 13.86
N LEU A 62 14.99 31.61 14.73
CA LEU A 62 15.49 30.25 14.97
C LEU A 62 15.34 29.34 13.75
N GLN A 63 14.57 29.73 12.72
CA GLN A 63 14.39 28.91 11.52
C GLN A 63 15.72 28.67 10.77
N LEU A 64 16.66 29.62 10.79
CA LEU A 64 17.96 29.49 10.12
C LEU A 64 18.89 28.49 10.84
N PRO A 65 19.16 28.60 12.17
CA PRO A 65 19.89 27.58 12.91
C PRO A 65 19.26 26.18 12.79
N ILE A 66 17.93 26.10 12.85
CA ILE A 66 17.20 24.83 12.70
C ILE A 66 17.43 24.25 11.31
N ALA A 67 17.30 25.05 10.26
CA ALA A 67 17.58 24.59 8.89
C ALA A 67 19.02 24.11 8.73
N GLY A 68 20.00 24.80 9.32
CA GLY A 68 21.39 24.34 9.35
C GLY A 68 21.55 22.95 9.97
N LEU A 69 20.88 22.70 11.10
CA LEU A 69 20.90 21.39 11.76
C LEU A 69 20.21 20.30 10.91
N VAL A 70 19.07 20.64 10.28
CA VAL A 70 18.37 19.76 9.33
C VAL A 70 19.26 19.41 8.13
N LEU A 71 20.03 20.36 7.59
CA LEU A 71 20.98 20.11 6.50
C LEU A 71 22.16 19.22 6.94
N ILE A 72 22.68 19.39 8.15
CA ILE A 72 23.71 18.49 8.72
C ILE A 72 23.15 17.07 8.82
N LEU A 73 21.91 16.93 9.30
CA LEU A 73 21.23 15.65 9.37
C LEU A 73 21.01 15.03 7.98
N LEU A 74 20.62 15.83 6.98
CA LEU A 74 20.48 15.38 5.59
C LEU A 74 21.78 14.73 5.09
N VAL A 75 22.92 15.38 5.33
CA VAL A 75 24.23 14.86 4.92
C VAL A 75 24.56 13.56 5.65
N ALA A 76 24.30 13.49 6.97
CA ALA A 76 24.55 12.28 7.75
C ALA A 76 23.71 11.08 7.23
N ILE A 77 22.42 11.30 6.98
CA ILE A 77 21.50 10.29 6.43
C ILE A 77 21.95 9.89 5.02
N ALA A 78 22.29 10.85 4.15
CA ALA A 78 22.75 10.59 2.79
C ALA A 78 23.99 9.70 2.77
N LEU A 79 25.00 10.01 3.60
CA LEU A 79 26.22 9.22 3.69
C LEU A 79 25.93 7.79 4.14
N SER A 80 25.04 7.61 5.12
CA SER A 80 24.65 6.27 5.54
C SER A 80 23.88 5.51 4.45
N TYR A 81 22.95 6.16 3.74
CA TYR A 81 22.22 5.50 2.67
C TYR A 81 23.11 5.12 1.48
N VAL A 82 24.16 5.89 1.19
CA VAL A 82 25.20 5.47 0.25
C VAL A 82 25.89 4.18 0.72
N MET A 83 26.13 4.02 2.03
CA MET A 83 26.67 2.77 2.58
C MET A 83 25.69 1.61 2.45
N ILE A 84 24.41 1.82 2.76
CA ILE A 84 23.35 0.80 2.63
C ILE A 84 23.23 0.34 1.17
N ILE A 85 23.17 1.28 0.21
CA ILE A 85 23.06 0.97 -1.22
C ILE A 85 24.19 0.07 -1.71
N ARG A 86 25.41 0.27 -1.20
CA ARG A 86 26.59 -0.54 -1.57
C ARG A 86 26.61 -1.91 -0.88
N ALA A 87 26.16 -1.99 0.37
CA ALA A 87 26.11 -3.26 1.11
C ALA A 87 24.93 -4.15 0.69
N TYR A 88 23.83 -3.56 0.21
CA TYR A 88 22.57 -4.24 -0.11
C TYR A 88 22.10 -3.98 -1.56
N PRO A 89 22.81 -4.47 -2.59
CA PRO A 89 22.48 -4.24 -4.00
C PRO A 89 21.18 -4.90 -4.46
N SER A 90 20.70 -5.91 -3.72
CA SER A 90 19.40 -6.55 -3.92
C SER A 90 18.22 -5.65 -3.55
N GLY A 91 18.46 -4.50 -2.92
CA GLY A 91 17.43 -3.57 -2.46
C GLY A 91 16.78 -4.02 -1.15
N GLY A 92 15.58 -3.51 -0.87
CA GLY A 92 14.81 -3.81 0.35
C GLY A 92 15.07 -2.88 1.54
N GLY A 93 16.02 -1.94 1.39
CA GLY A 93 16.26 -0.81 2.30
C GLY A 93 16.21 -1.16 3.78
N ALA A 94 15.53 -0.32 4.57
CA ALA A 94 15.50 -0.44 6.03
C ALA A 94 14.90 -1.77 6.52
N TYR A 95 13.91 -2.35 5.83
CA TYR A 95 13.33 -3.65 6.18
C TYR A 95 14.36 -4.77 6.06
N ALA A 96 15.09 -4.83 4.94
CA ALA A 96 16.09 -5.88 4.69
C ALA A 96 17.28 -5.73 5.65
N VAL A 97 17.77 -4.51 5.85
CA VAL A 97 18.89 -4.22 6.76
C VAL A 97 18.53 -4.58 8.20
N ALA A 98 17.35 -4.16 8.69
CA ALA A 98 16.90 -4.48 10.04
C ALA A 98 16.68 -5.99 10.22
N SER A 99 16.02 -6.66 9.27
CA SER A 99 15.72 -8.09 9.35
C SER A 99 16.98 -8.96 9.42
N GLN A 100 18.01 -8.64 8.62
CA GLN A 100 19.24 -9.43 8.56
C GLN A 100 20.18 -9.18 9.76
N ASN A 101 20.22 -7.96 10.29
CA ASN A 101 21.17 -7.61 11.36
C ASN A 101 20.59 -7.77 12.77
N TRP A 102 19.35 -7.31 12.99
CA TRP A 102 18.64 -7.37 14.27
C TRP A 102 17.75 -8.61 14.42
N GLY A 103 17.30 -9.20 13.30
CA GLY A 103 16.37 -10.32 13.28
C GLY A 103 14.96 -9.91 12.85
N HIS A 104 14.15 -10.93 12.53
CA HIS A 104 12.85 -10.75 11.88
C HIS A 104 11.88 -9.84 12.65
N TRP A 105 11.84 -9.90 13.98
CA TRP A 105 10.90 -9.08 14.78
C TRP A 105 11.16 -7.58 14.63
N ILE A 106 12.42 -7.16 14.72
CA ILE A 106 12.79 -5.75 14.54
C ILE A 106 12.65 -5.36 13.06
N GLY A 107 12.94 -6.29 12.15
CA GLY A 107 12.60 -6.19 10.74
C GLY A 107 11.13 -5.86 10.50
N LEU A 108 10.20 -6.54 11.18
CA LEU A 108 8.77 -6.28 11.07
C LEU A 108 8.35 -4.90 11.61
N VAL A 109 9.03 -4.38 12.63
CA VAL A 109 8.79 -3.00 13.09
C VAL A 109 9.20 -2.01 11.99
N ALA A 110 10.38 -2.20 11.38
CA ALA A 110 10.83 -1.37 10.26
C ALA A 110 9.89 -1.49 9.04
N GLY A 111 9.50 -2.71 8.67
CA GLY A 111 8.59 -2.96 7.54
C GLY A 111 7.18 -2.43 7.78
N GLY A 112 6.62 -2.66 8.97
CA GLY A 112 5.32 -2.11 9.36
C GLY A 112 5.31 -0.58 9.36
N SER A 113 6.36 0.04 9.91
CA SER A 113 6.50 1.49 9.91
C SER A 113 6.64 2.05 8.48
N LEU A 114 7.42 1.40 7.61
CA LEU A 114 7.50 1.78 6.19
C LEU A 114 6.16 1.61 5.43
N LEU A 115 5.33 0.63 5.78
CA LEU A 115 4.01 0.48 5.18
C LEU A 115 3.08 1.64 5.58
N VAL A 116 3.12 2.06 6.84
CA VAL A 116 2.39 3.23 7.35
C VAL A 116 2.92 4.51 6.73
N ASP A 117 4.25 4.64 6.67
CA ASP A 117 4.96 5.72 6.02
C ASP A 117 4.50 5.91 4.58
N TYR A 118 4.50 4.88 3.73
CA TYR A 118 4.02 5.02 2.36
C TYR A 118 2.55 5.42 2.25
N MET A 119 1.68 4.98 3.18
CA MET A 119 0.29 5.46 3.24
C MET A 119 0.24 6.96 3.55
N LEU A 120 1.09 7.41 4.48
CA LEU A 120 1.24 8.82 4.84
C LEU A 120 1.87 9.64 3.71
N THR A 121 2.85 9.11 2.98
CA THR A 121 3.40 9.77 1.78
C THR A 121 2.30 10.14 0.80
N VAL A 122 1.38 9.19 0.53
CA VAL A 122 0.25 9.44 -0.37
C VAL A 122 -0.72 10.47 0.22
N ALA A 123 -1.06 10.34 1.50
CA ALA A 123 -1.99 11.25 2.17
C ALA A 123 -1.45 12.68 2.26
N VAL A 124 -0.23 12.85 2.80
CA VAL A 124 0.46 14.15 2.93
C VAL A 124 0.65 14.78 1.55
N SER A 125 1.14 14.03 0.57
CA SER A 125 1.35 14.57 -0.78
C SER A 125 0.05 15.02 -1.46
N ALA A 126 -1.05 14.26 -1.31
CA ALA A 126 -2.34 14.64 -1.87
C ALA A 126 -2.96 15.86 -1.16
N ALA A 127 -2.82 15.93 0.17
CA ALA A 127 -3.25 17.07 0.97
C ALA A 127 -2.45 18.33 0.61
N SER A 128 -1.11 18.26 0.63
CA SER A 128 -0.24 19.38 0.26
C SER A 128 -0.43 19.80 -1.20
N ALA A 129 -0.67 18.87 -2.13
CA ALA A 129 -1.00 19.23 -3.51
C ALA A 129 -2.29 20.07 -3.56
N THR A 130 -3.28 19.71 -2.74
CA THR A 130 -4.53 20.45 -2.64
C THR A 130 -4.33 21.83 -1.97
N ASP A 131 -3.45 21.93 -0.98
CA ASP A 131 -3.08 23.22 -0.36
C ASP A 131 -2.37 24.16 -1.35
N ALA A 132 -1.52 23.62 -2.23
CA ALA A 132 -0.90 24.40 -3.30
C ALA A 132 -1.95 24.89 -4.33
N ILE A 133 -2.92 24.04 -4.71
CA ILE A 133 -3.99 24.45 -5.63
C ILE A 133 -4.92 25.47 -4.97
N SER A 134 -5.29 25.28 -3.70
CA SER A 134 -6.16 26.22 -2.97
C SER A 134 -5.46 27.54 -2.65
N SER A 135 -4.13 27.55 -2.50
CA SER A 135 -3.34 28.77 -2.43
C SER A 135 -3.42 29.60 -3.72
N ALA A 136 -3.62 28.96 -4.87
CA ALA A 136 -3.81 29.64 -6.15
C ALA A 136 -5.29 30.01 -6.41
N ILE A 137 -6.21 29.17 -5.96
CA ILE A 137 -7.66 29.31 -6.16
C ILE A 137 -8.35 29.20 -4.79
N PRO A 138 -8.51 30.29 -4.04
CA PRO A 138 -9.01 30.23 -2.66
C PRO A 138 -10.42 29.65 -2.51
N GLU A 139 -11.25 29.74 -3.56
CA GLU A 139 -12.65 29.28 -3.58
C GLU A 139 -12.79 27.77 -3.34
N ILE A 140 -11.76 26.98 -3.65
CA ILE A 140 -11.79 25.52 -3.47
C ILE A 140 -11.36 25.05 -2.08
N HIS A 141 -10.95 25.95 -1.18
CA HIS A 141 -10.41 25.61 0.14
C HIS A 141 -11.41 24.80 0.99
N ASN A 142 -12.71 25.07 0.88
CA ASN A 142 -13.76 24.29 1.59
C ASN A 142 -13.89 22.84 1.09
N PHE A 143 -13.33 22.52 -0.07
CA PHE A 143 -13.37 21.19 -0.68
C PHE A 143 -12.02 20.45 -0.60
N SER A 144 -11.06 20.95 0.18
CA SER A 144 -9.69 20.40 0.22
C SER A 144 -9.63 18.91 0.53
N LEU A 145 -10.43 18.43 1.50
CA LEU A 145 -10.51 16.99 1.81
C LEU A 145 -11.03 16.17 0.62
N LEU A 146 -12.09 16.64 -0.05
CA LEU A 146 -12.72 15.95 -1.16
C LEU A 146 -11.80 15.90 -2.39
N ILE A 147 -11.08 17.00 -2.65
CA ILE A 147 -10.08 17.09 -3.72
C ILE A 147 -8.91 16.16 -3.42
N SER A 148 -8.41 16.12 -2.19
CA SER A 148 -7.34 15.20 -1.76
C SER A 148 -7.73 13.74 -2.00
N ILE A 149 -8.95 13.34 -1.60
CA ILE A 149 -9.48 11.99 -1.84
C ILE A 149 -9.60 11.72 -3.35
N ALA A 150 -10.08 12.70 -4.13
CA ALA A 150 -10.19 12.57 -5.58
C ALA A 150 -8.82 12.37 -6.24
N ILE A 151 -7.78 13.08 -5.80
CA ILE A 151 -6.40 12.90 -6.25
C ILE A 151 -5.92 11.47 -5.94
N VAL A 152 -6.14 10.96 -4.72
CA VAL A 152 -5.75 9.58 -4.36
C VAL A 152 -6.47 8.54 -5.22
N ILE A 153 -7.78 8.70 -5.46
CA ILE A 153 -8.56 7.79 -6.32
C ILE A 153 -8.07 7.84 -7.77
N LEU A 154 -7.79 9.04 -8.29
CA LEU A 154 -7.25 9.22 -9.64
C LEU A 154 -5.89 8.53 -9.78
N LEU A 155 -5.00 8.73 -8.82
CA LEU A 155 -3.69 8.06 -8.78
C LEU A 155 -3.83 6.54 -8.67
N MET A 156 -4.74 6.05 -7.83
CA MET A 156 -5.05 4.61 -7.72
C MET A 156 -5.46 4.04 -9.08
N LEU A 157 -6.39 4.70 -9.78
CA LEU A 157 -6.86 4.26 -11.09
C LEU A 157 -5.74 4.30 -12.14
N MET A 158 -4.92 5.35 -12.16
CA MET A 158 -3.76 5.44 -13.06
C MET A 158 -2.77 4.29 -12.85
N ASN A 159 -2.50 3.94 -11.59
CA ASN A 159 -1.64 2.83 -11.20
C ASN A 159 -2.19 1.48 -11.61
N LEU A 160 -3.46 1.22 -11.30
CA LEU A 160 -4.13 -0.01 -11.69
C LEU A 160 -4.14 -0.16 -13.22
N ARG A 161 -4.32 0.95 -13.95
CA ARG A 161 -4.29 0.94 -15.43
C ARG A 161 -2.94 0.66 -16.04
N GLY A 162 -1.85 0.73 -15.27
CA GLY A 162 -0.49 0.62 -15.79
C GLY A 162 -0.09 1.79 -16.68
N LEU A 163 -0.76 2.95 -16.58
CA LEU A 163 -0.39 4.16 -17.34
C LEU A 163 1.01 4.68 -16.98
N ARG A 164 1.59 4.19 -15.86
CA ARG A 164 2.92 4.50 -15.34
C ARG A 164 4.10 3.87 -16.07
N GLU A 165 3.89 2.89 -16.96
CA GLU A 165 5.02 2.21 -17.62
C GLU A 165 5.84 3.15 -18.53
N SER A 166 5.31 4.34 -18.84
CA SER A 166 6.09 5.39 -19.48
C SER A 166 6.80 6.24 -18.42
N ALA A 167 8.03 5.87 -18.05
CA ALA A 167 8.91 6.68 -17.18
C ALA A 167 8.96 8.17 -17.62
N ASN A 168 8.73 8.44 -18.91
CA ASN A 168 8.67 9.77 -19.49
C ASN A 168 7.52 10.65 -18.96
N PHE A 169 6.37 10.07 -18.60
CA PHE A 169 5.22 10.85 -18.13
C PHE A 169 5.51 11.51 -16.77
N LEU A 170 6.19 10.79 -15.87
CA LEU A 170 6.50 11.28 -14.52
C LEU A 170 7.71 12.24 -14.49
N MET A 171 8.55 12.23 -15.55
CA MET A 171 9.68 13.14 -15.65
C MET A 171 9.27 14.61 -15.85
N VAL A 172 8.19 14.85 -16.60
CA VAL A 172 7.78 16.21 -16.98
C VAL A 172 7.45 17.07 -15.74
N PRO A 173 6.56 16.63 -14.81
CA PRO A 173 6.29 17.37 -13.58
C PRO A 173 7.54 17.68 -12.74
N VAL A 174 8.46 16.74 -12.62
CA VAL A 174 9.61 16.85 -11.71
C VAL A 174 10.60 17.89 -12.22
N TYR A 175 10.99 17.80 -13.49
CA TYR A 175 11.91 18.77 -14.06
C TYR A 175 11.26 20.14 -14.27
N PHE A 176 9.95 20.18 -14.51
CA PHE A 176 9.20 21.43 -14.54
C PHE A 176 9.24 22.13 -13.18
N PHE A 177 9.01 21.42 -12.08
CA PHE A 177 9.15 21.97 -10.73
C PHE A 177 10.58 22.41 -10.41
N VAL A 178 11.59 21.58 -10.70
CA VAL A 178 13.00 21.94 -10.49
C VAL A 178 13.36 23.22 -11.25
N ALA A 179 12.93 23.34 -12.51
CA ALA A 179 13.18 24.54 -13.32
C ALA A 179 12.43 25.76 -12.75
N ALA A 180 11.14 25.63 -12.42
CA ALA A 180 10.34 26.71 -11.86
C ALA A 180 10.90 27.20 -10.51
N MET A 181 11.37 26.28 -9.66
CA MET A 181 12.05 26.58 -8.40
C MET A 181 13.34 27.36 -8.62
N ILE A 182 14.21 26.89 -9.53
CA ILE A 182 15.46 27.60 -9.86
C ILE A 182 15.17 29.00 -10.37
N VAL A 183 14.18 29.17 -11.26
CA VAL A 183 13.78 30.49 -11.79
C VAL A 183 13.29 31.41 -10.68
N MET A 184 12.40 30.93 -9.81
CA MET A 184 11.91 31.71 -8.67
C MET A 184 13.07 32.13 -7.75
N LEU A 185 13.96 31.20 -7.38
CA LEU A 185 15.11 31.49 -6.53
C LEU A 185 16.06 32.49 -7.18
N LEU A 186 16.36 32.34 -8.48
CA LEU A 186 17.20 33.28 -9.22
C LEU A 186 16.58 34.69 -9.25
N ILE A 187 15.28 34.81 -9.52
CA ILE A 187 14.57 36.09 -9.47
C ILE A 187 14.63 36.68 -8.06
N GLY A 188 14.41 35.86 -7.02
CA GLY A 188 14.52 36.27 -5.63
C GLY A 188 15.92 36.83 -5.30
N PHE A 189 16.98 36.12 -5.66
CA PHE A 189 18.36 36.57 -5.40
C PHE A 189 18.75 37.81 -6.22
N VAL A 190 18.28 37.93 -7.47
CA VAL A 190 18.51 39.13 -8.30
C VAL A 190 17.79 40.34 -7.70
N ARG A 191 16.51 40.21 -7.35
CA ARG A 191 15.74 41.30 -6.71
C ARG A 191 16.31 41.69 -5.36
N LEU A 192 16.81 40.72 -4.59
CA LEU A 192 17.56 40.96 -3.35
C LEU A 192 18.84 41.77 -3.61
N GLY A 193 19.64 41.37 -4.60
CA GLY A 193 20.87 42.09 -4.97
C GLY A 193 20.63 43.50 -5.53
N LEU A 194 19.46 43.73 -6.14
CA LEU A 194 19.02 45.05 -6.61
C LEU A 194 18.36 45.91 -5.50
N GLY A 195 18.21 45.38 -4.28
CA GLY A 195 17.56 46.09 -3.17
C GLY A 195 16.04 46.28 -3.33
N GLN A 196 15.39 45.49 -4.19
CA GLN A 196 13.95 45.57 -4.47
C GLN A 196 13.08 44.80 -3.48
N ILE A 197 13.70 43.96 -2.65
CA ILE A 197 13.04 43.21 -1.58
C ILE A 197 13.37 43.87 -0.26
N ALA A 198 12.35 44.39 0.42
CA ALA A 198 12.51 44.96 1.75
C ALA A 198 12.80 43.87 2.78
N TYR A 199 13.73 44.15 3.70
CA TYR A 199 14.02 43.28 4.82
C TYR A 199 12.91 43.39 5.87
N HIS A 200 12.19 42.30 6.07
CA HIS A 200 11.07 42.22 7.02
C HIS A 200 11.29 41.17 8.11
N ALA A 201 12.51 40.64 8.23
CA ALA A 201 12.78 39.62 9.23
C ALA A 201 12.53 40.16 10.66
N PRO A 202 11.95 39.35 11.55
CA PRO A 202 11.70 39.78 12.92
C PRO A 202 13.03 40.11 13.61
N THR A 203 13.15 41.35 14.09
CA THR A 203 14.37 41.81 14.78
C THR A 203 14.39 41.29 16.22
N LEU A 204 15.58 40.91 16.71
CA LEU A 204 15.81 40.57 18.13
C LEU A 204 15.46 41.73 19.10
N ALA A 205 15.24 42.93 18.56
CA ALA A 205 15.00 44.17 19.31
C ALA A 205 13.56 44.33 19.80
N GLU A 206 12.58 43.60 19.24
CA GLU A 206 11.23 43.55 19.79
C GLU A 206 11.21 42.63 21.01
N LYS A 207 11.57 43.22 22.17
CA LYS A 207 11.49 42.69 23.54
C LYS A 207 11.45 41.16 23.61
N ILE A 208 12.64 40.56 23.81
CA ILE A 208 12.77 39.23 24.40
C ILE A 208 11.91 39.21 25.67
N SER A 209 10.71 38.66 25.55
CA SER A 209 9.82 38.50 26.69
C SER A 209 10.46 37.46 27.62
N PRO A 210 10.31 37.57 28.95
CA PRO A 210 10.93 36.65 29.92
C PRO A 210 10.49 35.18 29.77
N THR A 211 9.57 34.89 28.83
CA THR A 211 9.05 33.57 28.45
C THR A 211 10.03 32.70 27.64
N MET A 212 11.25 33.19 27.33
CA MET A 212 12.32 32.39 26.69
C MET A 212 12.79 31.15 27.50
N THR A 213 12.24 30.91 28.69
CA THR A 213 12.42 29.66 29.45
C THR A 213 11.94 28.40 28.68
N ILE A 214 11.13 28.56 27.62
CA ILE A 214 10.69 27.46 26.74
C ILE A 214 11.61 27.30 25.49
N GLY A 215 12.67 28.11 25.35
CA GLY A 215 13.48 28.20 24.13
C GLY A 215 14.00 26.87 23.59
N PHE A 216 14.50 25.98 24.45
CA PHE A 216 15.01 24.66 24.01
C PHE A 216 13.88 23.70 23.59
N LEU A 217 12.75 23.67 24.31
CA LEU A 217 11.62 22.81 23.94
C LEU A 217 10.97 23.27 22.65
N LEU A 218 10.81 24.58 22.46
CA LEU A 218 10.32 25.16 21.22
C LEU A 218 11.28 24.89 20.06
N PHE A 219 12.59 25.06 20.29
CA PHE A 219 13.62 24.73 19.32
C PHE A 219 13.56 23.26 18.90
N MET A 220 13.47 22.33 19.87
CA MET A 220 13.34 20.90 19.59
C MET A 220 12.02 20.56 18.89
N LYS A 221 10.93 21.25 19.23
CA LYS A 221 9.63 21.08 18.56
C LYS A 221 9.73 21.47 17.09
N ALA A 222 10.31 22.63 16.80
CA ALA A 222 10.49 23.12 15.43
C ALA A 222 11.55 22.33 14.64
N PHE A 223 12.65 21.93 15.28
CA PHE A 223 13.66 21.06 14.67
C PHE A 223 13.07 19.71 14.29
N SER A 224 12.30 19.10 15.19
CA SER A 224 11.67 17.82 14.91
C SER A 224 10.56 17.92 13.86
N SER A 225 9.79 19.01 13.82
CA SER A 225 8.85 19.27 12.73
C SER A 225 9.56 19.47 11.38
N GLY A 226 10.64 20.24 11.36
CA GLY A 226 11.42 20.55 10.15
C GLY A 226 12.20 19.37 9.58
N SER A 227 12.57 18.40 10.40
CA SER A 227 13.29 17.20 9.94
C SER A 227 12.44 16.32 9.02
N SER A 228 11.11 16.49 9.00
CA SER A 228 10.21 15.88 8.00
C SER A 228 10.51 16.29 6.55
N SER A 229 11.30 17.35 6.34
CA SER A 229 11.79 17.77 5.02
C SER A 229 12.80 16.78 4.40
N LEU A 230 13.31 15.85 5.20
CA LEU A 230 14.40 14.93 4.84
C LEU A 230 13.92 13.56 4.35
N THR A 231 12.60 13.37 4.28
CA THR A 231 11.98 12.11 3.85
C THR A 231 12.14 11.89 2.34
N GLY A 232 11.93 10.67 1.86
CA GLY A 232 11.98 10.32 0.44
C GLY A 232 13.37 9.91 -0.09
N VAL A 233 14.44 10.07 0.71
CA VAL A 233 15.79 9.57 0.33
C VAL A 233 15.86 8.04 0.30
N GLU A 234 15.01 7.39 1.07
CA GLU A 234 14.85 5.93 1.16
C GLU A 234 14.30 5.31 -0.12
N ALA A 235 13.54 6.06 -0.92
CA ALA A 235 12.94 5.57 -2.16
C ALA A 235 14.01 5.08 -3.16
N ILE A 236 15.15 5.77 -3.22
CA ILE A 236 16.31 5.38 -4.05
C ILE A 236 16.92 4.08 -3.52
N SER A 237 17.07 3.96 -2.21
CA SER A 237 17.67 2.76 -1.57
C SER A 237 16.83 1.50 -1.77
N ASN A 238 15.51 1.64 -1.84
CA ASN A 238 14.59 0.53 -2.08
C ASN A 238 14.56 0.09 -3.55
N SER A 239 15.01 0.96 -4.46
CA SER A 239 14.89 0.79 -5.91
C SER A 239 16.21 0.51 -6.62
N VAL A 240 17.29 0.20 -5.88
CA VAL A 240 18.62 -0.13 -6.43
C VAL A 240 18.57 -1.20 -7.54
N PRO A 241 17.75 -2.28 -7.44
CA PRO A 241 17.66 -3.29 -8.49
C PRO A 241 17.20 -2.76 -9.86
N ASN A 242 16.50 -1.62 -9.88
CA ASN A 242 15.91 -1.04 -11.09
C ASN A 242 16.91 -0.19 -11.89
N PHE A 243 18.11 0.11 -11.36
CA PHE A 243 19.11 0.93 -12.04
C PHE A 243 19.88 0.15 -13.13
N ASN A 244 20.42 0.90 -14.10
CA ASN A 244 21.42 0.41 -15.05
C ASN A 244 22.68 -0.06 -14.33
N LYS A 245 23.34 -1.13 -14.84
CA LYS A 245 24.66 -1.55 -14.36
C LYS A 245 25.71 -0.46 -14.65
N PRO A 246 26.66 -0.17 -13.73
CA PRO A 246 26.75 -0.67 -12.35
C PRO A 246 25.70 -0.02 -11.42
N LYS A 247 24.82 -0.85 -10.83
CA LYS A 247 23.58 -0.41 -10.15
C LYS A 247 23.85 0.47 -8.94
N GLU A 248 24.70 0.00 -8.04
CA GLU A 248 25.04 0.67 -6.77
C GLU A 248 25.66 2.04 -6.99
N ARG A 249 26.55 2.16 -7.98
CA ARG A 249 27.24 3.42 -8.29
C ARG A 249 26.26 4.44 -8.86
N ASN A 250 25.35 4.01 -9.74
CA ASN A 250 24.33 4.88 -10.33
C ASN A 250 23.30 5.33 -9.28
N ALA A 251 22.85 4.41 -8.42
CA ALA A 251 21.96 4.73 -7.31
C ALA A 251 22.60 5.70 -6.31
N SER A 252 23.85 5.46 -5.91
CA SER A 252 24.60 6.34 -5.00
C SER A 252 24.79 7.75 -5.59
N LYS A 253 25.15 7.86 -6.88
CA LYS A 253 25.28 9.17 -7.55
C LYS A 253 23.94 9.91 -7.59
N THR A 254 22.85 9.20 -7.89
CA THR A 254 21.50 9.78 -7.94
C THR A 254 21.10 10.33 -6.57
N LEU A 255 21.37 9.57 -5.49
CA LEU A 255 21.11 10.02 -4.12
C LEU A 255 21.92 11.27 -3.76
N LEU A 256 23.19 11.35 -4.11
CA LEU A 256 24.02 12.53 -3.82
C LEU A 256 23.54 13.78 -4.60
N ILE A 257 23.14 13.61 -5.86
CA ILE A 257 22.56 14.70 -6.67
C ILE A 257 21.26 15.20 -6.03
N LEU A 258 20.38 14.26 -5.64
CA LEU A 258 19.14 14.59 -4.95
C LEU A 258 19.41 15.40 -3.68
N VAL A 259 20.28 14.91 -2.81
CA VAL A 259 20.61 15.55 -1.52
C VAL A 259 21.16 16.96 -1.73
N PHE A 260 21.99 17.16 -2.76
CA PHE A 260 22.49 18.49 -3.09
C PHE A 260 21.38 19.45 -3.54
N ILE A 261 20.50 19.02 -4.47
CA ILE A 261 19.38 19.84 -4.95
C ILE A 261 18.42 20.15 -3.79
N LEU A 262 18.05 19.14 -3.01
CA LEU A 262 17.17 19.26 -1.87
C LEU A 262 17.72 20.23 -0.83
N GLY A 263 19.00 20.06 -0.46
CA GLY A 263 19.66 20.94 0.51
C GLY A 263 19.73 22.39 0.04
N PHE A 264 20.02 22.62 -1.24
CA PHE A 264 20.03 23.95 -1.84
C PHE A 264 18.65 24.60 -1.84
N PHE A 265 17.61 23.88 -2.26
CA PHE A 265 16.23 24.38 -2.27
C PHE A 265 15.71 24.66 -0.86
N PHE A 266 15.85 23.70 0.05
CA PHE A 266 15.40 23.86 1.43
C PHE A 266 16.11 25.02 2.16
N GLY A 267 17.43 25.12 2.00
CA GLY A 267 18.21 26.23 2.56
C GLY A 267 17.79 27.59 1.99
N SER A 268 17.58 27.67 0.67
CA SER A 268 17.19 28.92 0.00
C SER A 268 15.77 29.36 0.37
N ILE A 269 14.81 28.43 0.39
CA ILE A 269 13.42 28.73 0.77
C ILE A 269 13.34 29.16 2.23
N THR A 270 14.07 28.49 3.13
CA THR A 270 14.11 28.90 4.55
C THR A 270 14.79 30.25 4.74
N PHE A 271 15.80 30.57 3.93
CA PHE A 271 16.41 31.90 3.89
C PHE A 271 15.42 32.98 3.44
N PHE A 272 14.69 32.77 2.34
CA PHE A 272 13.68 33.72 1.88
C PHE A 272 12.52 33.87 2.87
N SER A 273 12.06 32.77 3.46
CA SER A 273 11.06 32.77 4.54
C SER A 273 11.47 33.71 5.69
N TYR A 274 12.72 33.61 6.13
CA TYR A 274 13.28 34.49 7.15
C TYR A 274 13.41 35.94 6.69
N TYR A 275 14.06 36.16 5.54
CA TYR A 275 14.36 37.50 5.05
C TYR A 275 13.10 38.35 4.79
N LEU A 276 12.07 37.70 4.23
CA LEU A 276 10.77 38.30 3.93
C LEU A 276 9.84 38.39 5.15
N GLY A 277 10.21 37.82 6.30
CA GLY A 277 9.37 37.84 7.50
C GLY A 277 8.04 37.08 7.34
N ILE A 278 8.03 35.97 6.59
CA ILE A 278 6.81 35.22 6.28
C ILE A 278 6.21 34.61 7.54
N VAL A 279 4.92 34.85 7.76
CA VAL A 279 4.13 34.33 8.88
C VAL A 279 3.04 33.40 8.34
N PRO A 280 3.06 32.10 8.67
CA PRO A 280 1.97 31.17 8.32
C PRO A 280 0.60 31.73 8.73
N ASN A 281 -0.34 31.75 7.78
CA ASN A 281 -1.69 32.30 7.97
C ASN A 281 -2.80 31.24 7.93
N GLY A 282 -2.45 29.97 7.70
CA GLY A 282 -3.38 28.84 7.61
C GLY A 282 -4.27 28.79 6.36
N GLN A 283 -4.15 29.76 5.44
CA GLN A 283 -4.92 29.80 4.19
C GLN A 283 -4.04 29.56 2.96
N THR A 284 -2.82 30.09 2.97
CA THR A 284 -1.85 29.94 1.89
C THR A 284 -0.55 29.35 2.43
N THR A 285 0.00 28.41 1.67
CA THR A 285 1.27 27.76 2.01
C THR A 285 2.40 28.79 2.12
N VAL A 286 3.41 28.53 2.96
CA VAL A 286 4.59 29.40 3.08
C VAL A 286 5.32 29.52 1.74
N MET A 287 5.37 28.42 0.97
CA MET A 287 5.91 28.42 -0.38
C MET A 287 5.14 29.37 -1.32
N ALA A 288 3.81 29.43 -1.22
CA ALA A 288 3.01 30.39 -1.98
C ALA A 288 3.26 31.84 -1.56
N GLN A 289 3.35 32.12 -0.26
CA GLN A 289 3.64 33.46 0.25
C GLN A 289 5.02 33.96 -0.21
N ILE A 290 6.03 33.10 -0.23
CA ILE A 290 7.36 33.42 -0.76
C ILE A 290 7.30 33.70 -2.27
N ALA A 291 6.59 32.87 -3.04
CA ALA A 291 6.44 33.07 -4.47
C ALA A 291 5.73 34.39 -4.80
N ASP A 292 4.67 34.72 -4.07
CA ASP A 292 3.92 35.97 -4.21
C ASP A 292 4.82 37.19 -3.95
N ALA A 293 5.57 37.18 -2.85
CA ALA A 293 6.53 38.23 -2.51
C ALA A 293 7.67 38.37 -3.52
N ILE A 294 8.22 37.25 -4.01
CA ILE A 294 9.33 37.25 -4.98
C ILE A 294 8.86 37.73 -6.35
N PHE A 295 7.68 37.31 -6.82
CA PHE A 295 7.17 37.73 -8.13
C PHE A 295 6.54 39.13 -8.09
N GLY A 296 6.13 39.61 -6.91
CA GLY A 296 5.46 40.89 -6.72
C GLY A 296 3.96 40.82 -7.00
N GLY A 297 3.32 39.71 -6.64
CA GLY A 297 1.88 39.48 -6.77
C GLY A 297 1.48 38.18 -7.48
N THR A 298 0.17 37.94 -7.54
CA THR A 298 -0.48 36.77 -8.16
C THR A 298 -0.55 36.86 -9.70
N GLY A 299 0.60 37.05 -10.35
CA GLY A 299 0.73 37.06 -11.81
C GLY A 299 0.85 35.67 -12.44
N ILE A 300 1.06 35.61 -13.76
CA ILE A 300 1.22 34.34 -14.51
C ILE A 300 2.34 33.47 -13.90
N ALA A 301 3.47 34.08 -13.50
CA ALA A 301 4.59 33.36 -12.89
C ALA A 301 4.21 32.65 -11.59
N PHE A 302 3.36 33.28 -10.75
CA PHE A 302 2.86 32.69 -9.52
C PHE A 302 1.99 31.45 -9.81
N TYR A 303 1.03 31.55 -10.73
CA TYR A 303 0.16 30.42 -11.10
C TYR A 303 0.93 29.26 -11.73
N VAL A 304 1.91 29.56 -12.59
CA VAL A 304 2.80 28.56 -13.19
C VAL A 304 3.60 27.83 -12.10
N PHE A 305 4.10 28.56 -11.11
CA PHE A 305 4.81 27.98 -9.98
C PHE A 305 3.90 27.12 -9.09
N GLN A 306 2.70 27.58 -8.74
CA GLN A 306 1.73 26.79 -7.98
C GLN A 306 1.32 25.51 -8.71
N LEU A 307 1.13 25.57 -10.03
CA LEU A 307 0.88 24.39 -10.85
C LEU A 307 2.06 23.42 -10.79
N ALA A 308 3.29 23.91 -10.88
CA ALA A 308 4.48 23.08 -10.77
C ALA A 308 4.56 22.38 -9.39
N THR A 309 4.26 23.11 -8.31
CA THR A 309 4.22 22.60 -6.93
C THR A 309 3.13 21.52 -6.76
N ALA A 310 1.91 21.77 -7.23
CA ALA A 310 0.83 20.79 -7.18
C ALA A 310 1.17 19.51 -7.98
N LEU A 311 1.81 19.66 -9.15
CA LEU A 311 2.22 18.54 -9.98
C LEU A 311 3.33 17.69 -9.34
N ILE A 312 4.35 18.31 -8.73
CA ILE A 312 5.42 17.55 -8.05
C ILE A 312 4.87 16.80 -6.84
N LEU A 313 3.96 17.41 -6.06
CA LEU A 313 3.31 16.75 -4.91
C LEU A 313 2.42 15.60 -5.36
N THR A 314 1.68 15.75 -6.47
CA THR A 314 0.92 14.64 -7.07
C THR A 314 1.86 13.50 -7.52
N VAL A 315 3.06 13.82 -8.03
CA VAL A 315 4.10 12.83 -8.37
C VAL A 315 4.88 12.33 -7.15
N ALA A 316 4.82 13.00 -6.00
CA ALA A 316 5.38 12.49 -4.75
C ALA A 316 4.51 11.38 -4.16
N ALA A 317 3.19 11.58 -4.14
CA ALA A 317 2.21 10.53 -3.82
C ALA A 317 2.44 9.28 -4.70
N ASN A 318 2.93 9.50 -5.91
CA ASN A 318 3.22 8.44 -6.85
C ASN A 318 4.27 7.44 -6.32
N THR A 319 5.23 7.90 -5.53
CA THR A 319 6.31 7.10 -4.94
C THR A 319 5.76 6.02 -4.00
N GLY A 320 4.81 6.37 -3.12
CA GLY A 320 4.16 5.40 -2.22
C GLY A 320 3.48 4.26 -2.99
N PHE A 321 2.78 4.58 -4.08
CA PHE A 321 2.16 3.58 -4.97
C PHE A 321 3.15 2.65 -5.70
N SER A 322 4.41 3.05 -5.84
CA SER A 322 5.46 2.20 -6.41
C SER A 322 6.16 1.37 -5.32
N ALA A 323 6.36 1.95 -4.13
CA ALA A 323 7.19 1.36 -3.09
C ALA A 323 6.40 0.43 -2.14
N PHE A 324 5.17 0.81 -1.75
CA PHE A 324 4.33 -0.01 -0.87
C PHE A 324 4.08 -1.42 -1.41
N PRO A 325 3.67 -1.61 -2.68
CA PRO A 325 3.38 -2.96 -3.17
C PRO A 325 4.63 -3.84 -3.24
N MET A 326 5.81 -3.25 -3.48
CA MET A 326 7.08 -3.98 -3.47
C MET A 326 7.49 -4.41 -2.07
N LEU A 327 7.29 -3.55 -1.06
CA LEU A 327 7.52 -3.92 0.34
C LEU A 327 6.54 -5.01 0.80
N ALA A 328 5.25 -4.85 0.48
CA ALA A 328 4.23 -5.84 0.80
C ALA A 328 4.52 -7.19 0.13
N TYR A 329 5.02 -7.18 -1.11
CA TYR A 329 5.51 -8.36 -1.82
C TYR A 329 6.66 -9.05 -1.08
N ASN A 330 7.67 -8.29 -0.65
CA ASN A 330 8.81 -8.83 0.11
C ASN A 330 8.37 -9.44 1.45
N MET A 331 7.52 -8.75 2.21
CA MET A 331 6.98 -9.27 3.47
C MET A 331 6.07 -10.48 3.27
N ALA A 332 5.34 -10.56 2.15
CA ALA A 332 4.56 -11.74 1.79
C ALA A 332 5.45 -12.93 1.44
N ASN A 333 6.59 -12.72 0.76
CA ASN A 333 7.59 -13.76 0.52
C ASN A 333 8.12 -14.36 1.82
N ASP A 334 8.32 -13.51 2.82
CA ASP A 334 8.72 -13.90 4.18
C ASP A 334 7.55 -14.47 5.03
N LYS A 335 6.37 -14.66 4.43
CA LYS A 335 5.15 -15.21 5.05
C LYS A 335 4.55 -14.34 6.18
N PHE A 336 4.84 -13.05 6.20
CA PHE A 336 4.27 -12.10 7.16
C PHE A 336 3.06 -11.35 6.62
N MET A 337 2.81 -11.39 5.31
CA MET A 337 1.61 -10.84 4.67
C MET A 337 0.89 -11.92 3.85
N PRO A 338 -0.44 -11.76 3.60
CA PRO A 338 -1.20 -12.71 2.80
C PRO A 338 -0.58 -12.95 1.42
N HIS A 339 -0.65 -14.19 0.93
CA HIS A 339 -0.14 -14.54 -0.39
C HIS A 339 -0.76 -13.73 -1.55
N LEU A 340 -1.93 -13.12 -1.35
CA LEU A 340 -2.54 -12.19 -2.31
C LEU A 340 -1.63 -11.02 -2.70
N PHE A 341 -0.67 -10.62 -1.85
CA PHE A 341 0.30 -9.57 -2.17
C PHE A 341 1.46 -10.06 -3.05
N LYS A 342 1.59 -11.38 -3.29
CA LYS A 342 2.53 -11.96 -4.27
C LYS A 342 2.00 -11.86 -5.70
N ASP A 343 0.69 -11.80 -5.85
CA ASP A 343 0.04 -11.87 -7.14
C ASP A 343 0.13 -10.54 -7.89
N LYS A 344 0.58 -10.61 -9.15
CA LYS A 344 0.50 -9.50 -10.10
C LYS A 344 -0.89 -9.50 -10.74
N GLY A 345 -1.50 -8.33 -10.84
CA GLY A 345 -2.79 -8.15 -11.51
C GLY A 345 -2.67 -8.21 -13.03
N ASP A 346 -3.80 -8.02 -13.71
CA ASP A 346 -3.93 -8.09 -15.18
C ASP A 346 -2.97 -7.15 -15.93
N ARG A 347 -2.56 -6.05 -15.30
CA ARG A 347 -1.59 -5.07 -15.82
C ARG A 347 -0.17 -5.28 -15.28
N LEU A 348 0.14 -6.47 -14.76
CA LEU A 348 1.44 -6.85 -14.19
C LEU A 348 1.92 -6.03 -12.98
N GLY A 349 1.11 -5.10 -12.48
CA GLY A 349 1.30 -4.41 -11.19
C GLY A 349 0.65 -5.14 -10.02
N TYR A 350 1.21 -4.98 -8.82
CA TYR A 350 0.69 -5.56 -7.57
C TYR A 350 -0.60 -4.85 -7.12
N SER A 351 -1.73 -5.26 -7.71
CA SER A 351 -3.03 -4.57 -7.56
C SER A 351 -3.53 -4.53 -6.12
N ASN A 352 -3.36 -5.61 -5.36
CA ASN A 352 -3.76 -5.65 -3.95
C ASN A 352 -2.97 -4.64 -3.11
N GLY A 353 -1.67 -4.47 -3.40
CA GLY A 353 -0.85 -3.44 -2.76
C GLY A 353 -1.35 -2.02 -3.05
N ILE A 354 -1.66 -1.72 -4.33
CA ILE A 354 -2.17 -0.40 -4.75
C ILE A 354 -3.51 -0.07 -4.06
N VAL A 355 -4.43 -1.04 -4.00
CA VAL A 355 -5.75 -0.84 -3.39
C VAL A 355 -5.63 -0.70 -1.87
N SER A 356 -4.87 -1.55 -1.20
CA SER A 356 -4.65 -1.45 0.25
C SER A 356 -4.01 -0.13 0.66
N LEU A 357 -3.01 0.34 -0.10
CA LEU A 357 -2.40 1.66 0.10
C LEU A 357 -3.42 2.79 -0.02
N SER A 358 -4.26 2.76 -1.07
CA SER A 358 -5.26 3.81 -1.31
C SER A 358 -6.30 3.88 -0.20
N ILE A 359 -6.78 2.72 0.26
CA ILE A 359 -7.73 2.63 1.37
C ILE A 359 -7.10 3.19 2.65
N GLY A 360 -5.84 2.83 2.93
CA GLY A 360 -5.11 3.36 4.08
C GLY A 360 -4.90 4.87 4.02
N ALA A 361 -4.48 5.40 2.87
CA ALA A 361 -4.29 6.84 2.66
C ALA A 361 -5.61 7.62 2.79
N ILE A 362 -6.71 7.12 2.22
CA ILE A 362 -8.04 7.74 2.36
C ILE A 362 -8.49 7.70 3.82
N ALA A 363 -8.29 6.59 4.52
CA ALA A 363 -8.62 6.50 5.95
C ALA A 363 -7.84 7.53 6.79
N LEU A 364 -6.55 7.71 6.52
CA LEU A 364 -5.73 8.74 7.17
C LEU A 364 -6.23 10.16 6.85
N LEU A 365 -6.53 10.45 5.58
CA LEU A 365 -7.11 11.74 5.18
C LEU A 365 -8.43 12.03 5.93
N LEU A 366 -9.30 11.03 6.09
CA LEU A 366 -10.56 11.18 6.83
C LEU A 366 -10.34 11.38 8.34
N VAL A 367 -9.37 10.69 8.94
CA VAL A 367 -9.05 10.82 10.38
C VAL A 367 -8.47 12.20 10.71
N PHE A 368 -7.64 12.75 9.82
CA PHE A 368 -6.94 14.02 10.02
C PHE A 368 -7.57 15.20 9.27
N ASP A 369 -8.77 15.02 8.69
CA ASP A 369 -9.51 16.07 7.96
C ASP A 369 -8.71 16.71 6.82
N GLY A 370 -7.80 15.94 6.21
CA GLY A 370 -6.91 16.42 5.14
C GLY A 370 -5.87 17.45 5.58
N LYS A 371 -5.67 17.69 6.88
CA LYS A 371 -4.73 18.70 7.38
C LYS A 371 -3.30 18.21 7.38
N VAL A 372 -2.45 18.87 6.60
CA VAL A 372 -1.04 18.53 6.41
C VAL A 372 -0.27 18.59 7.74
N GLU A 373 -0.52 19.62 8.57
CA GLU A 373 0.21 19.84 9.82
C GLU A 373 -0.04 18.72 10.84
N ALA A 374 -1.20 18.05 10.76
CA ALA A 374 -1.55 16.94 11.63
C ALA A 374 -0.99 15.60 11.13
N LEU A 375 -0.84 15.44 9.81
CA LEU A 375 -0.30 14.23 9.18
C LEU A 375 1.23 14.15 9.26
N ILE A 376 1.93 15.28 9.12
CA ILE A 376 3.40 15.31 9.03
C ILE A 376 4.11 14.72 10.27
N PRO A 377 3.70 14.99 11.52
CA PRO A 377 4.35 14.39 12.68
C PRO A 377 4.27 12.86 12.68
N LEU A 378 3.12 12.30 12.29
CA LEU A 378 2.94 10.86 12.16
C LEU A 378 3.79 10.29 11.02
N TYR A 379 3.89 11.01 9.90
CA TYR A 379 4.75 10.68 8.76
C TYR A 379 6.23 10.66 9.15
N ALA A 380 6.69 11.66 9.88
CA ALA A 380 8.06 11.73 10.39
C ALA A 380 8.41 10.52 11.27
N VAL A 381 7.52 10.09 12.16
CA VAL A 381 7.72 8.87 12.96
C VAL A 381 7.79 7.63 12.06
N GLY A 382 6.92 7.56 11.06
CA GLY A 382 6.89 6.51 10.03
C GLY A 382 8.24 6.30 9.34
N VAL A 383 8.98 7.37 9.07
CA VAL A 383 10.31 7.36 8.43
C VAL A 383 11.46 7.19 9.43
N PHE A 384 11.45 7.95 10.53
CA PHE A 384 12.59 7.98 11.45
C PHE A 384 12.75 6.71 12.27
N VAL A 385 11.68 5.94 12.51
CA VAL A 385 11.79 4.61 13.14
C VAL A 385 12.57 3.64 12.24
N PRO A 386 12.20 3.41 10.97
CA PRO A 386 13.01 2.65 10.01
C PRO A 386 14.43 3.18 9.89
N PHE A 387 14.64 4.50 9.90
CA PHE A 387 15.99 5.06 9.86
C PHE A 387 16.79 4.60 11.08
N THR A 388 16.26 4.81 12.29
CA THR A 388 16.91 4.37 13.53
C THR A 388 17.27 2.88 13.51
N LEU A 389 16.34 2.04 13.05
CA LEU A 389 16.54 0.59 12.98
C LEU A 389 17.54 0.18 11.88
N SER A 390 17.52 0.85 10.74
CA SER A 390 18.45 0.60 9.63
C SER A 390 19.86 1.07 9.98
N GLN A 391 20.00 2.27 10.55
CA GLN A 391 21.29 2.83 10.98
C GLN A 391 21.93 1.95 12.06
N SER A 392 21.16 1.56 13.08
CA SER A 392 21.64 0.64 14.11
C SER A 392 21.94 -0.76 13.56
N GLY A 393 21.16 -1.25 12.59
CA GLY A 393 21.46 -2.49 11.87
C GLY A 393 22.79 -2.42 11.12
N MET A 394 23.10 -1.30 10.49
CA MET A 394 24.38 -1.08 9.82
C MET A 394 25.56 -1.03 10.80
N ILE A 395 25.38 -0.55 12.02
CA ILE A 395 26.42 -0.62 13.06
C ILE A 395 26.79 -2.08 13.34
N ILE A 396 25.78 -2.95 13.51
CA ILE A 396 25.99 -4.39 13.73
C ILE A 396 26.68 -5.03 12.51
N HIS A 397 26.24 -4.67 11.30
CA HIS A 397 26.85 -5.14 10.05
C HIS A 397 28.36 -4.79 9.99
N TRP A 398 28.72 -3.53 10.20
CA TRP A 398 30.13 -3.11 10.17
C TRP A 398 30.97 -3.73 11.28
N TRP A 399 30.38 -3.93 12.47
CA TRP A 399 31.05 -4.62 13.57
C TRP A 399 31.37 -6.08 13.26
N ARG A 400 30.49 -6.77 12.49
CA ARG A 400 30.68 -8.16 12.07
C ARG A 400 31.68 -8.30 10.93
N GLU A 401 31.57 -7.48 9.89
CA GLU A 401 32.42 -7.61 8.70
C GLU A 401 33.83 -7.06 8.88
N ARG A 402 34.01 -6.03 9.73
CA ARG A 402 35.32 -5.39 10.03
C ARG A 402 36.15 -5.03 8.79
N GLY A 403 35.50 -4.63 7.71
CA GLY A 403 36.17 -4.20 6.48
C GLY A 403 36.93 -2.87 6.60
N SER A 404 37.41 -2.36 5.46
CA SER A 404 38.14 -1.08 5.43
C SER A 404 37.29 0.09 5.96
N PHE A 405 37.93 0.94 6.79
CA PHE A 405 37.34 2.09 7.47
C PHE A 405 36.07 1.78 8.30
N TRP A 406 35.95 0.56 8.84
CA TRP A 406 34.74 0.14 9.58
C TRP A 406 34.43 1.04 10.79
N ILE A 407 35.43 1.56 11.50
CA ILE A 407 35.25 2.47 12.65
C ILE A 407 34.58 3.77 12.21
N PHE A 408 35.08 4.36 11.12
CA PHE A 408 34.53 5.60 10.57
C PHE A 408 33.11 5.41 10.05
N LYS A 409 32.85 4.30 9.34
CA LYS A 409 31.49 3.94 8.90
C LYS A 409 30.55 3.71 10.08
N THR A 410 31.04 3.09 11.14
CA THR A 410 30.27 2.86 12.38
C THR A 410 29.94 4.18 13.06
N LEU A 411 30.89 5.11 13.14
CA LEU A 411 30.68 6.43 13.73
C LEU A 411 29.60 7.24 12.99
N ILE A 412 29.63 7.24 11.65
CA ILE A 412 28.60 7.89 10.84
C ILE A 412 27.22 7.28 11.11
N ASN A 413 27.10 5.95 11.09
CA ASN A 413 25.82 5.28 11.36
C ASN A 413 25.37 5.48 12.82
N PHE A 414 26.29 5.58 13.77
CA PHE A 414 26.00 5.87 15.17
C PHE A 414 25.40 7.28 15.34
N ILE A 415 26.03 8.30 14.74
CA ILE A 415 25.50 9.67 14.76
C ILE A 415 24.11 9.72 14.10
N GLY A 416 23.95 9.07 12.95
CA GLY A 416 22.65 8.98 12.26
C GLY A 416 21.57 8.28 13.09
N ALA A 417 21.91 7.15 13.73
CA ALA A 417 21.00 6.43 14.63
C ALA A 417 20.62 7.27 15.85
N LEU A 418 21.58 7.96 16.46
CA LEU A 418 21.36 8.80 17.64
C LEU A 418 20.43 9.97 17.32
N ILE A 419 20.69 10.72 16.24
CA ILE A 419 19.84 11.85 15.86
C ILE A 419 18.44 11.36 15.47
N SER A 420 18.33 10.26 14.72
CA SER A 420 17.03 9.68 14.36
C SER A 420 16.24 9.25 15.60
N LEU A 421 16.91 8.62 16.58
CA LEU A 421 16.29 8.23 17.84
C LEU A 421 15.81 9.45 18.64
N VAL A 422 16.64 10.49 18.75
CA VAL A 422 16.27 11.75 19.42
C VAL A 422 15.06 12.39 18.74
N LEU A 423 14.98 12.34 17.41
CA LEU A 423 13.82 12.83 16.65
C LEU A 423 12.56 12.01 16.93
N VAL A 424 12.64 10.68 16.94
CA VAL A 424 11.51 9.81 17.30
C VAL A 424 11.02 10.13 18.71
N VAL A 425 11.93 10.22 19.70
CA VAL A 425 11.57 10.58 21.08
C VAL A 425 10.96 11.99 21.16
N SER A 426 11.49 12.95 20.41
CA SER A 426 10.96 14.32 20.34
C SER A 426 9.57 14.36 19.72
N MET A 427 9.29 13.53 18.71
CA MET A 427 7.95 13.40 18.11
C MET A 427 6.93 12.89 19.12
N PHE A 428 7.25 11.84 19.87
CA PHE A 428 6.33 11.30 20.89
C PHE A 428 6.12 12.25 22.07
N THR A 429 7.13 13.04 22.44
CA THR A 429 7.03 13.96 23.59
C THR A 429 6.42 15.32 23.23
N LEU A 430 6.78 15.90 22.07
CA LEU A 430 6.40 17.27 21.69
C LEU A 430 5.23 17.34 20.70
N HIS A 431 4.93 16.25 19.99
CA HIS A 431 3.87 16.16 18.96
C HIS A 431 2.90 15.00 19.21
N PHE A 432 2.65 14.68 20.49
CA PHE A 432 1.82 13.53 20.86
C PHE A 432 0.42 13.55 20.23
N SER A 433 -0.19 14.74 20.06
CA SER A 433 -1.52 14.90 19.44
C SER A 433 -1.61 14.37 18.01
N GLY A 434 -0.53 14.44 17.23
CA GLY A 434 -0.46 13.89 15.87
C GLY A 434 0.09 12.45 15.84
N VAL A 435 0.94 12.09 16.81
CA VAL A 435 1.72 10.85 16.77
C VAL A 435 1.04 9.67 17.49
N TRP A 436 0.13 9.90 18.43
CA TRP A 436 -0.52 8.84 19.20
C TRP A 436 -1.14 7.69 18.36
N PRO A 437 -1.67 7.89 17.12
CA PRO A 437 -2.21 6.77 16.34
C PRO A 437 -1.16 5.71 16.02
N TYR A 438 0.13 6.09 15.93
CA TYR A 438 1.22 5.15 15.71
C TYR A 438 1.28 4.06 16.80
N LEU A 439 1.00 4.41 18.06
CA LEU A 439 0.99 3.49 19.20
C LEU A 439 -0.13 2.45 19.12
N ILE A 440 -1.15 2.67 18.29
CA ILE A 440 -2.26 1.73 18.06
C ILE A 440 -2.03 0.96 16.76
N ILE A 441 -1.69 1.67 15.68
CA ILE A 441 -1.50 1.11 14.35
C ILE A 441 -0.38 0.07 14.36
N MET A 442 0.76 0.36 15.00
CA MET A 442 1.91 -0.54 14.97
C MET A 442 1.67 -1.87 15.70
N PRO A 443 1.18 -1.90 16.96
CA PRO A 443 0.84 -3.17 17.61
C PRO A 443 -0.21 -3.97 16.85
N LEU A 444 -1.21 -3.31 16.25
CA LEU A 444 -2.23 -3.98 15.43
C LEU A 444 -1.61 -4.63 14.19
N LEU A 445 -0.75 -3.91 13.46
CA LEU A 445 -0.04 -4.44 12.30
C LEU A 445 0.89 -5.59 12.67
N LEU A 446 1.66 -5.45 13.75
CA LEU A 446 2.56 -6.52 14.21
C LEU A 446 1.79 -7.78 14.62
N ARG A 447 0.64 -7.62 15.30
CA ARG A 447 -0.26 -8.74 15.63
C ARG A 447 -0.82 -9.39 14.38
N LEU A 448 -1.17 -8.61 13.36
CA LEU A 448 -1.63 -9.12 12.06
C LEU A 448 -0.53 -9.91 11.36
N PHE A 449 0.69 -9.37 11.27
CA PHE A 449 1.84 -10.06 10.65
C PHE A 449 2.16 -11.38 11.37
N HIS A 450 2.16 -11.35 12.70
CA HIS A 450 2.39 -12.55 13.49
C HIS A 450 1.26 -13.57 13.32
N GLY A 451 0.00 -13.13 13.28
CA GLY A 451 -1.15 -13.99 13.04
C GLY A 451 -1.09 -14.71 11.69
N VAL A 452 -0.75 -13.97 10.63
CA VAL A 452 -0.55 -14.53 9.28
C VAL A 452 0.60 -15.54 9.26
N HIS A 453 1.75 -15.18 9.83
CA HIS A 453 2.92 -16.05 9.86
C HIS A 453 2.65 -17.34 10.65
N SER A 454 2.07 -17.22 11.84
CA SER A 454 1.70 -18.36 12.69
C SER A 454 0.70 -19.29 11.98
N HIS A 455 -0.30 -18.72 11.30
CA HIS A 455 -1.25 -19.47 10.50
C HIS A 455 -0.55 -20.27 9.39
N TYR A 456 0.34 -19.64 8.61
CA TYR A 456 1.06 -20.33 7.55
C TYR A 456 2.03 -21.39 8.06
N VAL A 457 2.70 -21.15 9.18
CA VAL A 457 3.56 -22.16 9.82
C VAL A 457 2.72 -23.34 10.32
N SER A 458 1.54 -23.10 10.90
CA SER A 458 0.61 -24.13 11.36
C SER A 458 0.11 -25.00 10.20
N ILE A 459 -0.36 -24.38 9.10
CA ILE A 459 -0.81 -25.08 7.90
C ILE A 459 0.34 -25.88 7.27
N ALA A 460 1.53 -25.29 7.17
CA ALA A 460 2.71 -26.00 6.65
C ALA A 460 3.06 -27.22 7.52
N LYS A 461 2.94 -27.13 8.85
CA LYS A 461 3.16 -28.29 9.74
C LYS A 461 2.11 -29.39 9.55
N GLN A 462 0.86 -29.03 9.29
CA GLN A 462 -0.23 -30.00 9.10
C GLN A 462 -0.15 -30.69 7.72
N LEU A 463 0.25 -29.95 6.67
CA LEU A 463 0.29 -30.46 5.30
C LEU A 463 1.63 -31.07 4.88
N LYS A 464 2.72 -30.80 5.62
CA LYS A 464 4.05 -31.31 5.26
C LYS A 464 4.15 -32.81 5.52
N LEU A 465 4.28 -33.57 4.44
CA LEU A 465 4.63 -34.99 4.48
C LEU A 465 6.01 -35.14 5.15
N THR A 466 6.03 -35.67 6.37
CA THR A 466 7.28 -35.91 7.10
C THR A 466 7.59 -37.41 7.02
N PRO A 467 8.80 -37.84 6.62
CA PRO A 467 9.15 -39.25 6.44
C PRO A 467 8.85 -40.13 7.67
N ALA A 468 9.03 -39.58 8.88
CA ALA A 468 8.76 -40.28 10.13
C ALA A 468 7.26 -40.54 10.42
N LYS A 469 6.35 -39.82 9.76
CA LYS A 469 4.89 -40.05 9.78
C LYS A 469 4.38 -40.63 8.47
N ALA A 470 5.27 -41.00 7.54
CA ALA A 470 4.93 -41.42 6.19
C ALA A 470 4.49 -42.89 6.06
N ARG A 471 3.71 -43.39 7.02
CA ARG A 471 2.61 -44.27 6.63
C ARG A 471 1.49 -43.35 6.16
N VAL A 472 1.67 -42.78 4.96
CA VAL A 472 0.56 -42.16 4.26
C VAL A 472 -0.44 -43.29 4.06
N HIS A 473 -1.50 -43.31 4.88
CA HIS A 473 -2.60 -44.24 4.72
C HIS A 473 -3.28 -43.87 3.40
N ARG A 474 -2.78 -44.45 2.31
CA ARG A 474 -3.45 -44.40 1.02
C ARG A 474 -4.72 -45.23 1.19
N HIS A 475 -5.84 -44.61 0.92
CA HIS A 475 -7.14 -45.25 1.01
C HIS A 475 -7.52 -45.70 -0.39
N ASP A 476 -7.44 -47.01 -0.62
CA ASP A 476 -7.91 -47.62 -1.86
C ASP A 476 -9.41 -47.90 -1.68
N TYR A 477 -10.23 -47.26 -2.52
CA TYR A 477 -11.68 -47.47 -2.50
C TYR A 477 -12.05 -48.67 -3.39
N ASP A 478 -12.96 -49.52 -2.91
CA ASP A 478 -13.44 -50.70 -3.64
C ASP A 478 -14.54 -50.38 -4.68
N GLY A 479 -14.99 -49.12 -4.73
CA GLY A 479 -16.01 -48.65 -5.67
C GLY A 479 -16.41 -47.19 -5.44
N ALA A 480 -17.31 -46.69 -6.28
CA ALA A 480 -17.80 -45.32 -6.26
C ALA A 480 -19.33 -45.24 -6.31
N MET A 481 -19.90 -44.51 -5.36
CA MET A 481 -21.31 -44.15 -5.32
C MET A 481 -21.49 -42.70 -5.74
N VAL A 482 -22.38 -42.44 -6.70
CA VAL A 482 -22.66 -41.09 -7.19
C VAL A 482 -24.14 -40.75 -7.00
N ILE A 483 -24.42 -39.75 -6.18
CA ILE A 483 -25.77 -39.22 -5.97
C ILE A 483 -25.93 -37.98 -6.83
N VAL A 484 -26.86 -37.99 -7.78
CA VAL A 484 -27.18 -36.84 -8.63
C VAL A 484 -28.39 -36.12 -8.04
N PHE A 485 -28.20 -34.89 -7.57
CA PHE A 485 -29.30 -34.07 -7.07
C PHE A 485 -30.11 -33.49 -8.23
N MET A 486 -31.43 -33.69 -8.22
CA MET A 486 -32.30 -33.24 -9.30
C MET A 486 -33.59 -32.60 -8.79
N GLY A 487 -33.90 -31.41 -9.32
CA GLY A 487 -35.18 -30.74 -9.07
C GLY A 487 -36.28 -31.19 -10.05
N ASN A 488 -35.96 -31.36 -11.32
CA ASN A 488 -36.85 -31.88 -12.37
C ASN A 488 -36.02 -32.74 -13.35
N VAL A 489 -36.69 -33.55 -14.17
CA VAL A 489 -36.04 -34.21 -15.31
C VAL A 489 -35.86 -33.20 -16.44
N THR A 490 -34.62 -32.82 -16.71
CA THR A 490 -34.25 -31.84 -17.75
C THR A 490 -33.07 -32.34 -18.55
N ARG A 491 -32.73 -31.69 -19.67
CA ARG A 491 -31.51 -32.00 -20.44
C ARG A 491 -30.25 -31.91 -19.56
N VAL A 492 -30.21 -30.95 -18.63
CA VAL A 492 -29.10 -30.77 -17.68
C VAL A 492 -28.99 -31.99 -16.77
N THR A 493 -30.10 -32.43 -16.20
CA THR A 493 -30.17 -33.61 -15.33
C THR A 493 -29.78 -34.87 -16.11
N ILE A 494 -30.24 -35.01 -17.35
CA ILE A 494 -29.96 -36.19 -18.17
C ILE A 494 -28.47 -36.32 -18.44
N SER A 495 -27.84 -35.26 -18.94
CA SER A 495 -26.40 -35.28 -19.24
C SER A 495 -25.53 -35.43 -17.97
N ALA A 496 -25.96 -34.87 -16.84
CA ALA A 496 -25.29 -35.10 -15.56
C ALA A 496 -25.39 -36.56 -15.10
N MET A 497 -26.53 -37.21 -15.34
CA MET A 497 -26.75 -38.61 -15.00
C MET A 497 -25.93 -39.56 -15.88
N ASP A 498 -25.84 -39.28 -17.18
CA ASP A 498 -24.98 -40.04 -18.10
C ASP A 498 -23.51 -39.93 -17.70
N TYR A 499 -23.07 -38.74 -17.29
CA TYR A 499 -21.72 -38.56 -16.75
C TYR A 499 -21.52 -39.30 -15.42
N ALA A 500 -22.49 -39.26 -14.51
CA ALA A 500 -22.44 -39.99 -13.25
C ALA A 500 -22.28 -41.51 -13.46
N ARG A 501 -22.96 -42.09 -14.45
CA ARG A 501 -22.81 -43.51 -14.84
C ARG A 501 -21.43 -43.86 -15.37
N SER A 502 -20.71 -42.89 -15.92
CA SER A 502 -19.35 -43.11 -16.44
C SER A 502 -18.29 -43.16 -15.35
N ILE A 503 -18.58 -42.65 -14.15
CA ILE A 503 -17.61 -42.52 -13.04
C ILE A 503 -18.00 -43.31 -11.78
N GLY A 504 -19.26 -43.75 -11.66
CA GLY A 504 -19.78 -44.43 -10.48
C GLY A 504 -20.28 -45.84 -10.77
N ASP A 505 -19.98 -46.77 -9.87
CA ASP A 505 -20.50 -48.14 -9.88
C ASP A 505 -21.98 -48.19 -9.48
N GLU A 506 -22.38 -47.35 -8.50
CA GLU A 506 -23.78 -47.17 -8.10
C GLU A 506 -24.19 -45.71 -8.25
N VAL A 507 -25.17 -45.46 -9.10
CA VAL A 507 -25.73 -44.12 -9.34
C VAL A 507 -27.12 -44.04 -8.75
N ILE A 508 -27.42 -42.93 -8.07
CA ILE A 508 -28.72 -42.69 -7.44
C ILE A 508 -29.21 -41.30 -7.85
N GLY A 509 -30.44 -41.24 -8.37
CA GLY A 509 -31.14 -39.98 -8.60
C GLY A 509 -31.84 -39.53 -7.33
N MET A 510 -31.42 -38.41 -6.73
CA MET A 510 -32.01 -37.86 -5.52
C MET A 510 -32.89 -36.66 -5.84
N HIS A 511 -34.16 -36.73 -5.43
CA HIS A 511 -35.12 -35.65 -5.54
C HIS A 511 -35.70 -35.33 -4.15
N VAL A 512 -35.98 -34.04 -3.89
CA VAL A 512 -36.67 -33.62 -2.68
C VAL A 512 -38.02 -33.06 -3.10
N SER A 513 -39.09 -33.75 -2.72
CA SER A 513 -40.47 -33.42 -3.05
C SER A 513 -41.16 -32.68 -1.90
N PHE A 514 -42.21 -31.92 -2.26
CA PHE A 514 -43.01 -31.16 -1.32
C PHE A 514 -44.50 -31.50 -1.42
N ASP A 515 -45.20 -31.50 -0.27
CA ASP A 515 -46.63 -31.84 -0.17
C ASP A 515 -47.56 -30.89 -0.95
N THR A 516 -47.02 -29.78 -1.45
CA THR A 516 -47.81 -28.73 -2.12
C THR A 516 -48.17 -29.03 -3.57
N ASP A 517 -47.49 -29.97 -4.24
CA ASP A 517 -47.76 -30.29 -5.65
C ASP A 517 -47.51 -31.78 -5.99
N ILE A 518 -48.27 -32.66 -5.33
CA ILE A 518 -48.16 -34.13 -5.47
C ILE A 518 -48.27 -34.60 -6.94
N LYS A 519 -49.05 -33.90 -7.78
CA LYS A 519 -49.20 -34.25 -9.20
C LYS A 519 -47.88 -34.05 -9.95
N ARG A 520 -47.16 -32.96 -9.69
CA ARG A 520 -45.87 -32.68 -10.29
C ARG A 520 -44.81 -33.70 -9.85
N GLU A 521 -44.75 -34.05 -8.57
CA GLU A 521 -43.73 -34.98 -8.08
C GLU A 521 -43.92 -36.39 -8.64
N ARG A 522 -45.18 -36.86 -8.74
CA ARG A 522 -45.49 -38.12 -9.45
C ARG A 522 -45.11 -38.08 -10.92
N LYS A 523 -45.23 -36.92 -11.58
CA LYS A 523 -44.81 -36.75 -12.98
C LYS A 523 -43.29 -36.84 -13.10
N THR A 524 -42.55 -36.16 -12.21
CA THR A 524 -41.08 -36.20 -12.16
C THR A 524 -40.56 -37.63 -11.99
N ALA A 525 -41.16 -38.39 -11.06
CA ALA A 525 -40.80 -39.79 -10.83
C ALA A 525 -41.01 -40.67 -12.08
N LYS A 526 -42.17 -40.54 -12.74
CA LYS A 526 -42.49 -41.28 -13.99
C LYS A 526 -41.57 -40.90 -15.14
N GLU A 527 -41.27 -39.61 -15.30
CA GLU A 527 -40.33 -39.15 -16.32
C GLU A 527 -38.93 -39.72 -16.05
N PHE A 528 -38.50 -39.76 -14.79
CA PHE A 528 -37.19 -40.31 -14.44
C PHE A 528 -37.09 -41.79 -14.78
N GLU A 529 -38.08 -42.59 -14.40
CA GLU A 529 -38.14 -44.03 -14.72
C GLU A 529 -38.11 -44.29 -16.24
N LYS A 530 -38.76 -43.43 -17.02
CA LYS A 530 -38.77 -43.52 -18.49
C LYS A 530 -37.39 -43.28 -19.10
N TYR A 531 -36.63 -42.30 -18.60
CA TYR A 531 -35.31 -41.95 -19.15
C TYR A 531 -34.16 -42.79 -18.58
N PHE A 532 -34.30 -43.29 -17.36
CA PHE A 532 -33.26 -44.03 -16.64
C PHE A 532 -33.77 -45.37 -16.06
N PRO A 533 -34.23 -46.31 -16.92
CA PRO A 533 -34.64 -47.62 -16.45
C PRO A 533 -33.43 -48.33 -15.81
N GLY A 534 -33.58 -48.69 -14.53
CA GLY A 534 -32.53 -49.38 -13.76
C GLY A 534 -31.64 -48.49 -12.89
N ILE A 535 -31.84 -47.16 -12.89
CA ILE A 535 -31.21 -46.29 -11.89
C ILE A 535 -32.14 -46.09 -10.70
N ARG A 536 -31.60 -46.23 -9.49
CA ARG A 536 -32.38 -46.03 -8.27
C ARG A 536 -32.80 -44.57 -8.14
N TYR A 537 -34.11 -44.32 -8.19
CA TYR A 537 -34.71 -43.03 -7.86
C TYR A 537 -35.05 -42.99 -6.37
N VAL A 538 -34.61 -41.95 -5.67
CA VAL A 538 -34.97 -41.71 -4.27
C VAL A 538 -35.67 -40.36 -4.17
N ASP A 539 -36.92 -40.43 -3.78
CA ASP A 539 -37.76 -39.27 -3.51
C ASP A 539 -37.86 -39.04 -2.00
N ILE A 540 -37.34 -37.89 -1.53
CA ILE A 540 -37.31 -37.53 -0.11
C ILE A 540 -38.39 -36.48 0.14
N HIS A 541 -39.41 -36.84 0.91
CA HIS A 541 -40.48 -35.91 1.27
C HIS A 541 -40.02 -34.88 2.31
N SER A 542 -40.41 -33.62 2.10
CA SER A 542 -40.15 -32.50 3.01
C SER A 542 -41.42 -31.70 3.30
N SER A 543 -41.92 -31.77 4.53
CA SER A 543 -43.10 -31.00 4.95
C SER A 543 -42.82 -29.50 5.16
N TYR A 544 -41.55 -29.09 5.21
CA TYR A 544 -41.14 -27.71 5.56
C TYR A 544 -40.61 -26.88 4.39
N ARG A 545 -40.87 -27.27 3.13
CA ARG A 545 -40.30 -26.62 1.91
C ARG A 545 -38.77 -26.43 1.95
N SER A 546 -38.09 -27.21 2.79
CA SER A 546 -36.64 -27.17 2.96
C SER A 546 -36.03 -28.29 2.12
N VAL A 547 -35.11 -27.93 1.21
CA VAL A 547 -34.35 -28.89 0.39
C VAL A 547 -33.15 -29.44 1.15
N ILE A 548 -32.50 -28.59 1.94
CA ILE A 548 -31.14 -28.85 2.45
C ILE A 548 -31.15 -29.87 3.57
N VAL A 549 -32.05 -29.73 4.54
CA VAL A 549 -32.15 -30.62 5.70
C VAL A 549 -32.43 -32.07 5.30
N PRO A 550 -33.48 -32.38 4.52
CA PRO A 550 -33.76 -33.75 4.10
C PRO A 550 -32.68 -34.34 3.19
N ALA A 551 -32.13 -33.53 2.27
CA ALA A 551 -31.02 -33.97 1.43
C ALA A 551 -29.78 -34.33 2.28
N ARG A 552 -29.50 -33.56 3.35
CA ARG A 552 -28.40 -33.84 4.28
C ARG A 552 -28.59 -35.14 5.03
N GLU A 553 -29.78 -35.39 5.59
CA GLU A 553 -30.06 -36.62 6.33
C GLU A 553 -29.93 -37.86 5.44
N PHE A 554 -30.42 -37.78 4.21
CA PHE A 554 -30.26 -38.86 3.25
C PHE A 554 -28.80 -39.06 2.85
N ILE A 555 -28.08 -38.00 2.47
CA ILE A 555 -26.65 -38.09 2.11
C ILE A 555 -25.83 -38.64 3.29
N ASP A 556 -26.12 -38.25 4.53
CA ASP A 556 -25.44 -38.78 5.72
C ASP A 556 -25.70 -40.30 5.88
N SER A 557 -26.92 -40.77 5.58
CA SER A 557 -27.23 -42.20 5.62
C SER A 557 -26.48 -42.98 4.54
N MET A 558 -26.39 -42.42 3.32
CA MET A 558 -25.67 -43.01 2.21
C MET A 558 -24.15 -42.97 2.42
N SER A 559 -23.62 -41.91 3.05
CA SER A 559 -22.21 -41.81 3.43
C SER A 559 -21.82 -42.96 4.35
N LYS A 560 -22.61 -43.22 5.42
CA LYS A 560 -22.38 -44.36 6.31
C LYS A 560 -22.41 -45.71 5.57
N GLN A 561 -23.28 -45.85 4.57
CA GLN A 561 -23.36 -47.07 3.75
C GLN A 561 -22.14 -47.20 2.82
N ALA A 562 -21.71 -46.11 2.19
CA ALA A 562 -20.53 -46.06 1.34
C ALA A 562 -19.27 -46.38 2.16
N THR A 563 -19.11 -45.79 3.34
CA THR A 563 -17.99 -46.10 4.25
C THR A 563 -17.97 -47.58 4.65
N LYS A 564 -19.12 -48.19 4.95
CA LYS A 564 -19.21 -49.63 5.27
C LYS A 564 -18.78 -50.54 4.12
N ARG A 565 -19.01 -50.10 2.87
CA ARG A 565 -18.61 -50.82 1.65
C ARG A 565 -17.21 -50.44 1.17
N ASN A 566 -16.50 -49.57 1.88
CA ASN A 566 -15.24 -48.98 1.43
C ASN A 566 -15.36 -48.26 0.08
N TRP A 567 -16.50 -47.62 -0.18
CA TRP A 567 -16.80 -46.89 -1.42
C TRP A 567 -16.64 -45.39 -1.23
N SER A 568 -16.23 -44.71 -2.30
CA SER A 568 -16.23 -43.25 -2.35
C SER A 568 -17.64 -42.72 -2.59
N LEU A 569 -18.03 -41.60 -1.96
CA LEU A 569 -19.33 -40.96 -2.17
C LEU A 569 -19.15 -39.60 -2.84
N THR A 570 -19.75 -39.43 -4.02
CA THR A 570 -19.80 -38.16 -4.74
C THR A 570 -21.24 -37.65 -4.85
N VAL A 571 -21.49 -36.45 -4.37
CA VAL A 571 -22.76 -35.73 -4.58
C VAL A 571 -22.58 -34.77 -5.75
N MET A 572 -23.20 -35.10 -6.87
CA MET A 572 -23.17 -34.30 -8.09
C MET A 572 -24.35 -33.35 -8.14
N VAL A 573 -24.06 -32.06 -8.28
CA VAL A 573 -25.07 -31.01 -8.39
C VAL A 573 -25.05 -30.43 -9.81
N PRO A 574 -26.06 -30.75 -10.65
CA PRO A 574 -26.17 -30.20 -11.99
C PRO A 574 -26.49 -28.70 -11.93
N GLN A 575 -25.80 -27.91 -12.76
CA GLN A 575 -25.99 -26.47 -12.89
C GLN A 575 -26.00 -26.11 -14.36
N PHE A 576 -26.86 -25.16 -14.75
CA PHE A 576 -26.75 -24.57 -16.08
C PHE A 576 -25.97 -23.26 -16.01
N VAL A 577 -25.14 -23.02 -17.02
CA VAL A 577 -24.41 -21.77 -17.19
C VAL A 577 -25.20 -20.93 -18.21
N PRO A 578 -25.86 -19.84 -17.77
CA PRO A 578 -26.58 -18.95 -18.65
C PRO A 578 -25.62 -18.14 -19.52
N LYS A 579 -26.12 -17.68 -20.67
CA LYS A 579 -25.34 -16.87 -21.62
C LYS A 579 -24.89 -15.53 -21.04
N HIS A 580 -25.73 -14.90 -20.21
CA HIS A 580 -25.39 -13.65 -19.56
C HIS A 580 -25.10 -13.83 -18.06
N TRP A 581 -23.97 -13.28 -17.61
CA TRP A 581 -23.49 -13.41 -16.23
C TRP A 581 -24.49 -12.90 -15.15
N TRP A 582 -25.38 -11.95 -15.48
CA TRP A 582 -26.37 -11.41 -14.52
C TRP A 582 -27.49 -12.41 -14.23
N GLN A 583 -27.78 -13.31 -15.18
CA GLN A 583 -28.78 -14.36 -15.00
C GLN A 583 -28.35 -15.38 -13.93
N ASN A 584 -27.05 -15.50 -13.64
CA ASN A 584 -26.57 -16.33 -12.52
C ASN A 584 -27.10 -15.87 -11.16
N ALA A 585 -27.43 -14.59 -10.98
CA ALA A 585 -28.00 -14.13 -9.72
C ALA A 585 -29.40 -14.73 -9.48
N MET A 586 -30.14 -15.01 -10.56
CA MET A 586 -31.52 -15.54 -10.51
C MET A 586 -31.60 -17.07 -10.51
N HIS A 587 -30.48 -17.77 -10.74
CA HIS A 587 -30.46 -19.21 -10.96
C HIS A 587 -29.40 -19.90 -10.08
N ASN A 588 -29.49 -21.23 -9.92
CA ASN A 588 -28.52 -22.07 -9.20
C ASN A 588 -28.30 -21.77 -7.70
N GLN A 589 -29.17 -20.99 -7.05
CA GLN A 589 -29.04 -20.65 -5.61
C GLN A 589 -29.10 -21.89 -4.69
N THR A 590 -29.91 -22.90 -5.04
CA THR A 590 -30.01 -24.15 -4.29
C THR A 590 -28.70 -24.94 -4.32
N ALA A 591 -28.00 -24.93 -5.45
CA ALA A 591 -26.72 -25.62 -5.62
C ALA A 591 -25.60 -24.97 -4.78
N PHE A 592 -25.58 -23.63 -4.72
CA PHE A 592 -24.66 -22.90 -3.84
C PHE A 592 -24.90 -23.23 -2.36
N ARG A 593 -26.16 -23.27 -1.92
CA ARG A 593 -26.52 -23.62 -0.54
C ARG A 593 -26.17 -25.07 -0.18
N LEU A 594 -26.45 -26.03 -1.06
CA LEU A 594 -26.05 -27.43 -0.89
C LEU A 594 -24.54 -27.56 -0.76
N ARG A 595 -23.77 -26.90 -1.62
CA ARG A 595 -22.30 -26.93 -1.54
C ARG A 595 -21.82 -26.47 -0.17
N ASN A 596 -22.27 -25.29 0.29
CA ASN A 596 -21.89 -24.74 1.59
C ASN A 596 -22.29 -25.64 2.78
N ALA A 597 -23.41 -26.37 2.67
CA ALA A 597 -23.87 -27.28 3.73
C ALA A 597 -22.94 -28.49 3.94
N PHE A 598 -22.15 -28.87 2.92
CA PHE A 598 -21.27 -30.04 2.97
C PHE A 598 -19.78 -29.70 2.86
N VAL A 599 -19.37 -28.41 2.81
CA VAL A 599 -17.94 -28.03 2.74
C VAL A 599 -17.12 -28.53 3.93
N SER A 600 -17.73 -28.71 5.10
CA SER A 600 -17.06 -29.14 6.32
C SER A 600 -17.04 -30.66 6.52
N ARG A 601 -17.41 -31.45 5.51
CA ARG A 601 -17.46 -32.92 5.56
C ARG A 601 -16.26 -33.50 4.82
N ASP A 602 -15.57 -34.43 5.48
CA ASP A 602 -14.38 -35.09 4.94
C ASP A 602 -14.71 -36.41 4.21
N ASP A 603 -15.93 -36.92 4.37
CA ASP A 603 -16.43 -38.19 3.86
C ASP A 603 -17.21 -38.07 2.54
N ILE A 604 -17.50 -36.85 2.08
CA ILE A 604 -18.36 -36.59 0.93
C ILE A 604 -17.63 -35.68 -0.06
N THR A 605 -17.51 -36.13 -1.32
CA THR A 605 -17.01 -35.28 -2.41
C THR A 605 -18.17 -34.57 -3.09
N ILE A 606 -18.14 -33.24 -3.18
CA ILE A 606 -19.16 -32.49 -3.93
C ILE A 606 -18.62 -32.15 -5.32
N SER A 607 -19.35 -32.52 -6.36
CA SER A 607 -19.03 -32.18 -7.75
C SER A 607 -20.14 -31.34 -8.39
N SER A 608 -19.77 -30.54 -9.39
CA SER A 608 -20.74 -29.74 -10.15
C SER A 608 -20.63 -30.11 -11.63
N TYR A 609 -21.78 -30.40 -12.24
CA TYR A 609 -21.88 -30.64 -13.68
C TYR A 609 -22.43 -29.39 -14.36
N TYR A 610 -21.68 -28.80 -15.28
CA TYR A 610 -22.08 -27.56 -15.94
C TYR A 610 -22.65 -27.82 -17.34
N TYR A 611 -23.89 -27.40 -17.56
CA TYR A 611 -24.52 -27.40 -18.87
C TYR A 611 -24.60 -25.98 -19.44
N HIS A 612 -23.92 -25.71 -20.54
CA HIS A 612 -23.90 -24.38 -21.16
C HIS A 612 -25.13 -24.16 -22.05
N LEU A 613 -25.96 -23.18 -21.71
CA LEU A 613 -27.06 -22.73 -22.56
C LEU A 613 -26.47 -22.01 -23.79
N ARG A 614 -26.92 -22.38 -24.98
CA ARG A 614 -26.41 -21.83 -26.25
C ARG A 614 -27.13 -20.54 -26.68
N ASP A 615 -28.36 -20.35 -26.23
CA ASP A 615 -29.25 -19.24 -26.63
C ASP A 615 -29.39 -18.13 -25.59
#